data_AF-A0A7L1TPX1-F1
#
_entry.id   AF-A0A7L1TPX1-F1
#
_cell.length_a   1.000
_cell.length_b   1.000
_cell.length_c   1.000
_cell.angle_alpha   90.00
_cell.angle_beta   90.00
_cell.angle_gamma   90.00
#
_symmetry.space_group_name_H-M   'P 1'
#
loop_
_entity.id
_entity.type
_entity.pdbx_description
1 polymer ?
#
loop_
_entity_poly.entity_id
_entity_poly.type
_entity_poly.pdbx_seq_one_letter_code
_entity_poly.pdbx_strand_id
1 'polypeptide(L)'
;VRRLLELHIVKMVAVYTVWVALEEVPWRRVRGWGGSAVPPRGADTASAVQVSLMNFLLVLLWALAVPYCRFRRMASCLSTIWACIIIVCKMLYQLTIVDPIEYYSNCSQPRPNDTNLTPEELASSLLYRGPVDPAIWFGIEKVFPIWDYVKNHLQVLLLLVFESVVYRRQQYHRKKHQLVAPVTETIFEDISREHLDLGLVSCAKYFINYFFYKF
;
A
#
# COMPACT_ATOMS: atom_id res chain seq x y z
N VAL A 1 -14.70 -22.01 4.03
CA VAL A 1 -14.37 -20.82 4.86
C VAL A 1 -12.94 -20.30 4.65
N ARG A 2 -11.92 -21.17 4.69
CA ARG A 2 -10.49 -20.77 4.74
C ARG A 2 -10.00 -19.99 3.53
N ARG A 3 -10.31 -20.46 2.32
CA ARG A 3 -9.87 -19.77 1.10
C ARG A 3 -10.59 -18.45 0.90
N LEU A 4 -11.89 -18.35 1.19
CA LEU A 4 -12.62 -17.09 1.05
C LEU A 4 -12.10 -16.03 2.02
N LEU A 5 -11.91 -16.37 3.31
CA LEU A 5 -11.37 -15.43 4.28
C LEU A 5 -9.92 -15.05 3.97
N GLU A 6 -9.08 -16.01 3.58
CA GLU A 6 -7.72 -15.73 3.09
C GLU A 6 -7.74 -14.87 1.81
N LEU A 7 -8.68 -15.11 0.88
CA LEU A 7 -8.83 -14.29 -0.34
C LEU A 7 -9.28 -12.87 -0.01
N HIS A 8 -10.21 -12.72 0.94
CA HIS A 8 -10.72 -11.43 1.39
C HIS A 8 -9.64 -10.64 2.12
N ILE A 9 -8.87 -11.28 3.01
CA ILE A 9 -7.74 -10.65 3.67
C ILE A 9 -6.67 -10.29 2.65
N VAL A 10 -6.33 -11.17 1.71
CA VAL A 10 -5.37 -10.90 0.62
C VAL A 10 -5.84 -9.75 -0.27
N LYS A 11 -7.13 -9.71 -0.64
CA LYS A 11 -7.72 -8.60 -1.41
C LYS A 11 -7.68 -7.31 -0.60
N MET A 12 -8.00 -7.33 0.69
CA MET A 12 -7.93 -6.16 1.56
C MET A 12 -6.49 -5.66 1.69
N VAL A 13 -5.52 -6.55 1.89
CA VAL A 13 -4.10 -6.18 1.96
C VAL A 13 -3.64 -5.60 0.62
N ALA A 14 -3.96 -6.23 -0.51
CA ALA A 14 -3.60 -5.72 -1.83
C ALA A 14 -4.25 -4.37 -2.16
N VAL A 15 -5.53 -4.18 -1.83
CA VAL A 15 -6.22 -2.90 -2.01
C VAL A 15 -5.61 -1.84 -1.09
N TYR A 16 -5.29 -2.19 0.15
CA TYR A 16 -4.73 -1.27 1.12
C TYR A 16 -3.29 -0.88 0.78
N THR A 17 -2.45 -1.80 0.28
CA THR A 17 -1.09 -1.47 -0.18
C THR A 17 -1.13 -0.55 -1.39
N VAL A 18 -2.02 -0.79 -2.36
CA VAL A 18 -2.23 0.11 -3.50
C VAL A 18 -2.77 1.46 -3.06
N TRP A 19 -3.73 1.48 -2.12
CA TRP A 19 -4.26 2.72 -1.56
C TRP A 19 -3.18 3.55 -0.86
N VAL A 20 -2.37 2.93 0.00
CA VAL A 20 -1.25 3.60 0.68
C VAL A 20 -0.22 4.11 -0.33
N ALA A 21 0.09 3.33 -1.37
CA ALA A 21 0.98 3.77 -2.45
C ALA A 21 0.44 4.97 -3.23
N LEU A 22 -0.87 5.03 -3.47
CA LEU A 22 -1.54 6.19 -4.08
C LEU A 22 -1.64 7.38 -3.12
N GLU A 23 -1.77 7.13 -1.83
CA GLU A 23 -1.89 8.15 -0.80
C GLU A 23 -0.56 8.88 -0.51
N GLU A 24 0.56 8.17 -0.65
CA GLU A 24 1.90 8.76 -0.59
C GLU A 24 2.24 9.64 -1.80
N VAL A 25 1.45 9.57 -2.88
CA VAL A 25 1.65 10.42 -4.04
C VAL A 25 1.40 11.89 -3.63
N PRO A 26 2.25 12.86 -4.04
CA PRO A 26 2.23 14.25 -3.56
C PRO A 26 0.91 15.04 -3.67
N TRP A 27 -0.13 14.50 -4.31
CA TRP A 27 -1.47 15.11 -4.40
C TRP A 27 -2.06 15.52 -3.03
N ARG A 28 -1.58 14.97 -1.91
CA ARG A 28 -1.96 15.42 -0.55
C ARG A 28 -1.63 16.87 -0.24
N ARG A 29 -0.63 17.50 -0.88
CA ARG A 29 -0.32 18.91 -0.65
C ARG A 29 -1.44 19.86 -1.10
N VAL A 30 -2.39 19.38 -1.93
CA VAL A 30 -3.53 20.16 -2.43
C VAL A 30 -4.77 20.07 -1.51
N ARG A 31 -4.90 19.05 -0.64
CA ARG A 31 -6.12 18.85 0.18
C ARG A 31 -6.07 19.44 1.60
N GLY A 32 -4.97 20.06 1.99
CA GLY A 32 -4.82 20.74 3.29
C GLY A 32 -5.34 22.18 3.36
N TRP A 33 -5.76 22.78 2.24
CA TRP A 33 -6.23 24.17 2.20
C TRP A 33 -7.74 24.27 2.44
N GLY A 34 -8.16 23.87 3.65
CA GLY A 34 -9.47 24.17 4.22
C GLY A 34 -9.31 25.19 5.34
N GLY A 35 -8.94 26.44 5.00
CA GLY A 35 -8.88 27.54 5.97
C GLY A 35 -7.80 28.59 5.67
N SER A 36 -8.21 29.65 4.97
CA SER A 36 -7.59 30.98 4.90
C SER A 36 -6.21 31.20 4.24
N ALA A 37 -6.29 32.01 3.17
CA ALA A 37 -5.38 33.08 2.75
C ALA A 37 -4.14 32.75 1.89
N VAL A 38 -4.28 33.11 0.60
CA VAL A 38 -3.25 33.42 -0.42
C VAL A 38 -2.47 32.24 -1.02
N PRO A 39 -2.76 31.84 -2.28
CA PRO A 39 -1.88 30.92 -2.98
C PRO A 39 -0.59 31.63 -3.38
N PRO A 40 0.61 31.06 -3.14
CA PRO A 40 1.81 31.56 -3.79
C PRO A 40 1.65 31.38 -5.31
N ARG A 41 1.85 32.47 -6.08
CA ARG A 41 1.94 32.42 -7.55
C ARG A 41 2.97 31.36 -7.95
N GLY A 42 2.56 30.36 -8.72
CA GLY A 42 3.43 29.30 -9.25
C GLY A 42 3.13 27.87 -8.81
N ALA A 43 1.90 27.60 -8.34
CA ALA A 43 1.42 26.24 -8.08
C ALA A 43 0.71 25.67 -9.34
N ASP A 44 1.45 25.52 -10.43
CA ASP A 44 0.98 24.77 -11.58
C ASP A 44 1.17 23.27 -11.36
N THR A 45 0.08 22.58 -11.63
CA THR A 45 -0.21 21.17 -11.44
C THR A 45 0.63 20.28 -12.38
N ALA A 46 1.78 19.81 -11.91
CA ALA A 46 2.47 18.67 -12.52
C ALA A 46 3.44 18.02 -11.53
N SER A 47 2.96 17.67 -10.32
CA SER A 47 3.75 16.79 -9.47
C SER A 47 3.66 15.37 -10.03
N ALA A 48 4.72 14.97 -10.75
CA ALA A 48 4.94 13.61 -11.19
C ALA A 48 4.61 12.64 -10.05
N VAL A 49 3.89 11.57 -10.41
CA VAL A 49 3.56 10.47 -9.50
C VAL A 49 4.85 9.73 -9.16
N GLN A 50 5.64 10.26 -8.23
CA GLN A 50 6.76 9.51 -7.67
C GLN A 50 6.18 8.51 -6.68
N VAL A 51 5.89 7.32 -7.20
CA VAL A 51 5.73 6.14 -6.37
C VAL A 51 7.10 5.85 -5.76
N SER A 52 7.18 5.81 -4.42
CA SER A 52 8.41 5.42 -3.74
C SER A 52 8.89 4.06 -4.27
N LEU A 53 10.17 4.00 -4.63
CA LEU A 53 10.83 2.77 -5.07
C LEU A 53 10.65 1.63 -4.05
N MET A 54 10.64 1.98 -2.75
CA MET A 54 10.43 1.03 -1.66
C MET A 54 9.00 0.49 -1.62
N ASN A 55 8.00 1.32 -1.92
CA ASN A 55 6.60 0.93 -1.94
C ASN A 55 6.25 0.11 -3.19
N PHE A 56 6.89 0.40 -4.33
CA PHE A 56 6.72 -0.39 -5.56
C PHE A 56 6.98 -1.89 -5.35
N LEU A 57 7.98 -2.24 -4.53
CA LEU A 57 8.29 -3.65 -4.22
C LEU A 57 7.16 -4.34 -3.44
N LEU A 58 6.47 -3.64 -2.53
CA LEU A 58 5.28 -4.17 -1.85
C LEU A 58 4.15 -4.40 -2.85
N VAL A 59 3.87 -3.41 -3.70
CA VAL A 59 2.82 -3.52 -4.71
C VAL A 59 3.10 -4.68 -5.67
N LEU A 60 4.34 -4.83 -6.13
CA LEU A 60 4.75 -5.93 -7.02
C LEU A 60 4.59 -7.31 -6.36
N LEU A 61 5.03 -7.46 -5.10
CA LEU A 61 4.87 -8.69 -4.33
C LEU A 61 3.40 -9.11 -4.24
N TRP A 62 2.50 -8.15 -3.96
CA TRP A 62 1.07 -8.43 -3.83
C TRP A 62 0.37 -8.60 -5.18
N ALA A 63 0.79 -7.88 -6.22
CA ALA A 63 0.30 -8.06 -7.59
C ALA A 63 0.59 -9.47 -8.11
N LEU A 64 1.73 -10.07 -7.74
CA LEU A 64 2.05 -11.47 -8.06
C LEU A 64 1.36 -12.47 -7.12
N ALA A 65 1.14 -12.12 -5.85
CA ALA A 65 0.48 -13.01 -4.88
C ALA A 65 -1.02 -13.25 -5.16
N VAL A 66 -1.71 -12.27 -5.75
CA VAL A 66 -3.13 -12.39 -6.10
C VAL A 66 -3.40 -13.51 -7.12
N PRO A 67 -2.74 -13.54 -8.30
CA PRO A 67 -2.92 -14.60 -9.28
C PRO A 67 -2.27 -15.92 -8.88
N TYR A 68 -1.11 -15.89 -8.21
CA TYR A 68 -0.36 -17.11 -7.88
C TYR A 68 -0.54 -17.56 -6.41
N CYS A 69 -1.50 -18.45 -6.17
CA CYS A 69 -1.84 -18.96 -4.83
C CYS A 69 -0.66 -19.61 -4.07
N ARG A 70 0.29 -20.25 -4.77
CA ARG A 70 1.50 -20.85 -4.16
C ARG A 70 2.44 -19.80 -3.56
N PHE A 71 2.52 -18.63 -4.18
CA PHE A 71 3.43 -17.57 -3.77
C PHE A 71 2.90 -16.72 -2.61
N ARG A 72 1.61 -16.81 -2.28
CA ARG A 72 0.98 -16.01 -1.21
C ARG A 72 1.71 -16.09 0.13
N ARG A 73 2.07 -17.31 0.55
CA ARG A 73 2.81 -17.48 1.82
C ARG A 73 4.17 -16.82 1.79
N MET A 74 4.89 -16.95 0.67
CA MET A 74 6.21 -16.33 0.52
C MET A 74 6.09 -14.81 0.44
N ALA A 75 5.10 -14.30 -0.31
CA ALA A 75 4.81 -12.87 -0.43
C ALA A 75 4.46 -12.23 0.92
N SER A 76 3.65 -12.88 1.76
CA SER A 76 3.32 -12.39 3.10
C SER A 76 4.59 -12.29 3.97
N CYS A 77 5.41 -13.35 4.05
CA CYS A 77 6.71 -13.29 4.76
C CYS A 77 7.66 -12.21 4.22
N LEU A 78 7.86 -12.15 2.90
CA LEU A 78 8.74 -11.16 2.27
C LEU A 78 8.24 -9.73 2.51
N SER A 79 6.92 -9.50 2.41
CA SER A 79 6.31 -8.20 2.67
C SER A 79 6.46 -7.76 4.13
N THR A 80 6.40 -8.68 5.10
CA THR A 80 6.65 -8.34 6.51
C THR A 80 8.09 -7.91 6.75
N ILE A 81 9.07 -8.65 6.21
CA ILE A 81 10.49 -8.31 6.33
C ILE A 81 10.75 -6.95 5.68
N TRP A 82 10.22 -6.76 4.47
CA TRP A 82 10.38 -5.52 3.73
C TRP A 82 9.73 -4.31 4.41
N ALA A 83 8.52 -4.47 4.96
CA ALA A 83 7.85 -3.43 5.73
C ALA A 83 8.65 -3.05 6.99
N CYS A 84 9.26 -4.03 7.68
CA CYS A 84 10.16 -3.76 8.80
C CYS A 84 11.37 -2.94 8.37
N ILE A 85 12.00 -3.27 7.23
CA ILE A 85 13.13 -2.49 6.67
C ILE A 85 12.69 -1.06 6.38
N ILE A 86 11.55 -0.85 5.71
CA ILE A 86 11.01 0.49 5.42
C ILE A 86 10.81 1.30 6.70
N ILE A 87 10.18 0.71 7.73
CA ILE A 87 9.92 1.40 8.99
C ILE A 87 11.23 1.79 9.68
N VAL A 88 12.21 0.88 9.75
CA VAL A 88 13.52 1.17 10.36
C VAL A 88 14.24 2.28 9.58
N CYS A 89 14.28 2.20 8.25
CA CYS A 89 14.88 3.24 7.41
C CYS A 89 14.19 4.60 7.60
N LYS A 90 12.85 4.62 7.63
CA LYS A 90 12.08 5.85 7.85
C LYS A 90 12.32 6.41 9.25
N MET A 91 12.40 5.58 10.28
CA MET A 91 12.66 6.06 11.65
C MET A 91 14.10 6.56 11.85
N LEU A 92 15.09 5.90 11.26
CA LEU A 92 16.49 6.31 11.33
C LEU A 92 16.74 7.64 10.61
N TYR A 93 16.10 7.86 9.46
CA TYR A 93 16.27 9.11 8.70
C TYR A 93 15.70 10.34 9.42
N GLN A 94 14.76 10.17 10.36
CA GLN A 94 14.21 11.28 11.15
C GLN A 94 15.14 11.70 12.30
N LEU A 95 16.22 10.96 12.55
CA LEU A 95 17.23 11.36 13.54
C LEU A 95 17.89 12.67 13.10
N THR A 96 18.22 13.51 14.09
CA THR A 96 18.86 14.82 13.86
C THR A 96 20.27 14.72 13.29
N ILE A 97 20.85 13.52 13.24
CA ILE A 97 22.18 13.27 12.68
C ILE A 97 22.19 13.22 11.15
N VAL A 98 21.02 13.05 10.51
CA VAL A 98 20.91 13.04 9.04
C VAL A 98 20.43 14.40 8.59
N ASP A 99 21.36 15.23 8.12
CA ASP A 99 21.04 16.55 7.59
C ASP A 99 20.91 16.51 6.07
N PRO A 100 19.72 16.78 5.51
CA PRO A 100 19.49 16.72 4.06
C PRO A 100 20.31 17.77 3.31
N ILE A 101 20.79 18.81 4.00
CA ILE A 101 21.58 19.92 3.44
C ILE A 101 22.91 19.43 2.84
N GLU A 102 23.53 18.40 3.42
CA GLU A 102 24.79 17.84 2.92
C GLU A 102 24.62 16.96 1.68
N TYR A 103 23.40 16.47 1.41
CA TYR A 103 23.13 15.48 0.37
C TYR A 103 22.41 16.06 -0.86
N TYR A 104 21.96 17.31 -0.81
CA TYR A 104 21.34 17.96 -1.97
C TYR A 104 22.33 18.08 -3.13
N SER A 105 21.88 17.62 -4.29
CA SER A 105 22.60 17.86 -5.54
C SER A 105 21.90 18.96 -6.32
N ASN A 106 22.66 19.99 -6.71
CA ASN A 106 22.18 21.01 -7.62
C ASN A 106 22.43 20.54 -9.06
N CYS A 107 21.36 20.32 -9.81
CA CYS A 107 21.46 20.03 -11.23
C CYS A 107 21.74 21.33 -12.00
N SER A 108 22.82 21.35 -12.80
CA SER A 108 23.14 22.47 -13.67
C SER A 108 22.12 22.57 -14.80
N GLN A 109 21.60 23.76 -15.07
CA GLN A 109 20.64 23.95 -16.16
C GLN A 109 21.31 23.67 -17.52
N PRO A 110 20.72 22.82 -18.39
CA PRO A 110 21.26 22.54 -19.71
C PRO A 110 21.17 23.77 -20.61
N ARG A 111 22.02 23.82 -21.65
CA ARG A 111 21.97 24.89 -22.65
C ARG A 111 20.70 24.75 -23.49
N PRO A 112 20.09 25.85 -23.93
CA PRO A 112 18.84 25.83 -24.69
C PRO A 112 18.93 25.10 -26.04
N ASN A 113 20.14 24.82 -26.55
CA ASN A 113 20.35 24.09 -27.80
C ASN A 113 20.40 22.56 -27.62
N ASP A 114 20.50 22.06 -26.38
CA ASP A 114 20.67 20.64 -26.09
C ASP A 114 19.33 19.94 -25.79
N THR A 115 18.27 20.69 -25.51
CA THR A 115 16.94 20.15 -25.17
C THR A 115 15.83 20.84 -25.99
N ASN A 116 14.82 20.05 -26.40
CA ASN A 116 13.63 20.57 -27.11
C ASN A 116 12.59 21.22 -26.17
N LEU A 117 12.99 21.57 -24.94
CA LEU A 117 12.10 22.11 -23.91
C LEU A 117 12.23 23.63 -23.84
N THR A 118 11.12 24.32 -23.66
CA THR A 118 11.15 25.76 -23.44
C THR A 118 11.80 26.08 -22.08
N PRO A 119 12.45 27.25 -21.92
CA PRO A 119 13.10 27.62 -20.66
C PRO A 119 12.10 27.73 -19.49
N GLU A 120 10.82 28.01 -19.78
CA GLU A 120 9.74 28.07 -18.80
C GLU A 120 9.31 26.67 -18.32
N GLU A 121 9.24 25.68 -19.22
CA GLU A 121 9.01 24.26 -18.87
C GLU A 121 10.20 23.65 -18.12
N LEU A 122 11.40 24.10 -18.45
CA LEU A 122 12.62 23.65 -17.78
C LEU A 122 12.65 24.16 -16.33
N ALA A 123 12.27 25.42 -16.09
CA ALA A 123 12.19 26.00 -14.74
C ALA A 123 11.03 25.43 -13.90
N SER A 124 9.95 24.96 -14.53
CA SER A 124 8.84 24.29 -13.82
C SER A 124 9.12 22.81 -13.51
N SER A 125 10.11 22.21 -14.17
CA SER A 125 10.52 20.83 -13.96
C SER A 125 11.11 20.59 -12.57
N LEU A 126 10.78 19.45 -11.96
CA LEU A 126 11.26 19.05 -10.63
C LEU A 126 12.79 19.05 -10.49
N LEU A 127 13.51 18.82 -11.59
CA LEU A 127 14.97 18.73 -11.61
C LEU A 127 15.68 20.09 -11.50
N TYR A 128 15.05 21.16 -11.99
CA TYR A 128 15.69 22.48 -12.12
C TYR A 128 15.01 23.57 -11.28
N ARG A 129 13.89 23.26 -10.63
CA ARG A 129 13.19 24.17 -9.71
C ARG A 129 13.98 24.45 -8.42
N GLY A 130 14.86 23.54 -8.00
CA GLY A 130 15.64 23.67 -6.78
C GLY A 130 16.57 22.48 -6.53
N PRO A 131 17.31 22.49 -5.40
CA PRO A 131 18.17 21.39 -5.00
C PRO A 131 17.36 20.09 -4.88
N VAL A 132 17.82 19.02 -5.55
CA VAL A 132 17.15 17.73 -5.57
C VAL A 132 17.78 16.83 -4.52
N ASP A 133 16.95 16.31 -3.62
CA ASP A 133 17.33 15.26 -2.67
C ASP A 133 17.12 13.88 -3.33
N PRO A 134 18.18 13.07 -3.52
CA PRO A 134 18.06 11.71 -4.03
C PRO A 134 17.17 10.80 -3.15
N ALA A 135 17.07 11.07 -1.85
CA ALA A 135 16.29 10.28 -0.91
C ALA A 135 14.78 10.36 -1.17
N ILE A 136 14.31 11.46 -1.75
CA ILE A 136 12.90 11.65 -2.13
C ILE A 136 12.49 10.59 -3.18
N TRP A 137 13.38 10.21 -4.10
CA TRP A 137 13.10 9.17 -5.10
C TRP A 137 12.95 7.77 -4.49
N PHE A 138 13.69 7.51 -3.41
CA PHE A 138 13.50 6.32 -2.59
C PHE A 138 12.23 6.39 -1.71
N GLY A 139 11.57 7.54 -1.61
CA GLY A 139 10.40 7.77 -0.77
C GLY A 139 10.73 7.98 0.70
N ILE A 140 11.87 8.61 0.97
CA ILE A 140 12.30 9.00 2.30
C ILE A 140 12.32 10.53 2.35
N GLU A 141 11.40 11.11 3.12
CA GLU A 141 11.31 12.56 3.35
C GLU A 141 11.46 12.85 4.85
N LYS A 142 12.19 13.91 5.21
CA LYS A 142 12.27 14.41 6.59
C LYS A 142 10.97 15.17 6.88
N VAL A 143 10.04 14.56 7.62
CA VAL A 143 8.70 15.09 7.85
C VAL A 143 8.41 15.13 9.33
N PHE A 144 8.01 16.31 9.82
CA PHE A 144 7.47 16.49 11.17
C PHE A 144 6.00 16.92 11.06
N PRO A 145 5.05 16.23 11.73
CA PRO A 145 5.22 15.17 12.73
C PRO A 145 5.35 13.74 12.16
N ILE A 146 6.20 12.92 12.79
CA ILE A 146 6.54 11.54 12.36
C ILE A 146 5.36 10.56 12.36
N TRP A 147 4.39 10.78 13.24
CA TRP A 147 3.26 9.86 13.44
C TRP A 147 2.40 9.71 12.20
N ASP A 148 2.06 10.81 11.53
CA ASP A 148 1.20 10.77 10.33
C ASP A 148 1.90 10.06 9.17
N TYR A 149 3.22 10.21 9.08
CA TYR A 149 4.07 9.57 8.09
C TYR A 149 4.23 8.05 8.29
N VAL A 150 4.39 7.61 9.54
CA VAL A 150 4.64 6.20 9.87
C VAL A 150 3.34 5.40 10.04
N LYS A 151 2.24 6.04 10.43
CA LYS A 151 0.94 5.40 10.71
C LYS A 151 0.45 4.51 9.56
N ASN A 152 0.56 4.99 8.31
CA ASN A 152 0.12 4.23 7.14
C ASN A 152 0.89 2.92 6.95
N HIS A 153 2.22 2.96 7.16
CA HIS A 153 3.09 1.78 7.05
C HIS A 153 2.86 0.81 8.21
N LEU A 154 2.62 1.32 9.41
CA LEU A 154 2.24 0.52 10.57
C LEU A 154 0.90 -0.19 10.37
N GLN A 155 -0.09 0.45 9.73
CA GLN A 155 -1.38 -0.18 9.43
C GLN A 155 -1.22 -1.32 8.42
N VAL A 156 -0.40 -1.14 7.38
CA VAL A 156 -0.05 -2.24 6.44
C VAL A 156 0.60 -3.39 7.20
N LEU A 157 1.62 -3.10 8.02
CA LEU A 157 2.31 -4.12 8.81
C LEU A 157 1.35 -4.85 9.76
N LEU A 158 0.47 -4.11 10.45
CA LEU A 158 -0.52 -4.68 11.37
C LEU A 158 -1.47 -5.63 10.63
N LEU A 159 -1.94 -5.26 9.44
CA LEU A 159 -2.79 -6.12 8.61
C LEU A 159 -2.07 -7.41 8.19
N LEU A 160 -0.80 -7.32 7.79
CA LEU A 160 0.04 -8.47 7.44
C LEU A 160 0.24 -9.41 8.64
N VAL A 161 0.54 -8.85 9.81
CA VAL A 161 0.69 -9.63 11.04
C VAL A 161 -0.64 -10.29 11.42
N PHE A 162 -1.74 -9.55 11.33
CA PHE A 162 -3.07 -10.07 11.62
C PHE A 162 -3.44 -11.26 10.73
N GLU A 163 -3.17 -11.20 9.42
CA GLU A 163 -3.31 -12.33 8.49
C GLU A 163 -2.57 -13.57 9.00
N SER A 164 -1.29 -13.41 9.34
CA SER A 164 -0.44 -14.52 9.80
C SER A 164 -0.93 -15.13 11.11
N VAL A 165 -1.45 -14.32 12.03
CA VAL A 165 -2.01 -14.75 13.32
C VAL A 165 -3.29 -15.54 13.11
N VAL A 166 -4.21 -15.04 12.28
CA VAL A 166 -5.45 -15.74 11.93
C VAL A 166 -5.11 -17.10 11.30
N TYR A 167 -4.17 -17.12 10.36
CA TYR A 167 -3.73 -18.36 9.71
C TYR A 167 -3.20 -19.39 10.71
N ARG A 168 -2.29 -18.98 11.61
CA ARG A 168 -1.72 -19.87 12.63
C ARG A 168 -2.77 -20.36 13.64
N ARG A 169 -3.64 -19.47 14.12
CA ARG A 169 -4.73 -19.85 15.04
C ARG A 169 -5.68 -20.87 14.42
N GLN A 170 -6.05 -20.68 13.16
CA GLN A 170 -6.90 -21.63 12.43
C GLN A 170 -6.22 -23.00 12.26
N GLN A 171 -4.92 -23.03 11.93
CA GLN A 171 -4.17 -24.29 11.86
C GLN A 171 -4.10 -25.00 13.20
N TYR A 172 -3.82 -24.27 14.28
CA TYR A 172 -3.74 -24.81 15.63
C TYR A 172 -5.09 -25.42 16.06
N HIS A 173 -6.19 -24.70 15.84
CA HIS A 173 -7.53 -25.19 16.14
C HIS A 173 -7.84 -26.50 15.40
N ARG A 174 -7.51 -26.60 14.11
CA ARG A 174 -7.73 -27.83 13.33
C ARG A 174 -6.93 -29.02 13.83
N LYS A 175 -5.67 -28.82 14.21
CA LYS A 175 -4.85 -29.88 14.79
C LYS A 175 -5.41 -30.35 16.13
N LYS A 176 -5.85 -29.42 16.98
CA LYS A 176 -6.44 -29.73 18.29
C LYS A 176 -7.74 -30.53 18.16
N HIS A 177 -8.60 -30.18 17.21
CA HIS A 177 -9.91 -30.79 17.03
C HIS A 177 -9.93 -31.89 15.94
N GLN A 178 -8.78 -32.27 15.39
CA GLN A 178 -8.65 -33.26 14.29
C GLN A 178 -9.58 -33.00 13.10
N LEU A 179 -9.84 -31.72 12.80
CA LEU A 179 -10.76 -31.32 11.73
C LEU A 179 -10.04 -31.38 10.36
N VAL A 180 -10.66 -32.07 9.41
CA VAL A 180 -10.19 -32.13 8.01
C VAL A 180 -10.34 -30.75 7.37
N ALA A 181 -9.47 -30.42 6.41
CA ALA A 181 -9.62 -29.19 5.64
C ALA A 181 -10.92 -29.27 4.80
N PRO A 182 -11.86 -28.31 4.96
CA PRO A 182 -13.12 -28.38 4.24
C PRO A 182 -12.89 -28.25 2.73
N VAL A 183 -13.58 -29.12 1.98
CA VAL A 183 -13.48 -29.23 0.52
C VAL A 183 -14.25 -28.09 -0.16
N THR A 184 -15.30 -27.58 0.49
CA THR A 184 -16.13 -26.47 0.03
C THR A 184 -15.59 -25.13 0.53
N GLU A 185 -15.48 -24.16 -0.38
CA GLU A 185 -14.92 -22.83 -0.07
C GLU A 185 -15.89 -21.94 0.73
N THR A 186 -17.08 -22.42 1.08
CA THR A 186 -18.20 -21.68 1.70
C THR A 186 -17.99 -21.37 3.19
N ILE A 187 -18.47 -20.22 3.67
CA ILE A 187 -18.46 -19.79 5.09
C ILE A 187 -19.44 -20.61 5.93
N PHE A 188 -20.61 -20.90 5.39
CA PHE A 188 -21.60 -21.78 5.98
C PHE A 188 -21.70 -23.05 5.14
N GLU A 189 -21.25 -24.18 5.68
CA GLU A 189 -21.32 -25.49 5.00
C GLU A 189 -22.76 -26.02 4.95
N ASP A 190 -23.59 -25.64 5.92
CA ASP A 190 -24.97 -26.12 6.07
C ASP A 190 -25.97 -25.55 5.04
N ILE A 191 -25.53 -24.66 4.13
CA ILE A 191 -26.43 -23.91 3.25
C ILE A 191 -26.12 -24.24 1.79
N SER A 192 -26.95 -25.12 1.24
CA SER A 192 -26.99 -25.50 -0.17
C SER A 192 -27.94 -24.59 -0.96
N ARG A 193 -27.97 -24.76 -2.29
CA ARG A 193 -28.91 -24.06 -3.19
C ARG A 193 -30.38 -24.34 -2.86
N GLU A 194 -30.67 -25.48 -2.25
CA GLU A 194 -32.04 -25.87 -1.84
C GLU A 194 -32.54 -25.02 -0.66
N HIS A 195 -31.64 -24.45 0.14
CA HIS A 195 -31.97 -23.62 1.29
C HIS A 195 -32.26 -22.15 0.93
N LEU A 196 -32.24 -21.80 -0.36
CA LEU A 196 -32.47 -20.44 -0.83
C LEU A 196 -33.91 -19.98 -0.56
N ASP A 197 -34.88 -20.87 -0.75
CA ASP A 197 -36.31 -20.55 -0.73
C ASP A 197 -36.94 -20.74 0.66
N LEU A 198 -36.18 -21.27 1.62
CA LEU A 198 -36.61 -21.55 2.99
C LEU A 198 -36.70 -20.29 3.88
N GLY A 199 -36.08 -19.17 3.49
CA GLY A 199 -36.23 -17.90 4.20
C GLY A 199 -35.16 -16.86 3.93
N LEU A 200 -35.44 -15.60 4.32
CA LEU A 200 -34.57 -14.44 4.06
C LEU A 200 -33.16 -14.60 4.68
N VAL A 201 -33.06 -15.20 5.86
CA VAL A 201 -31.78 -15.43 6.56
C VAL A 201 -30.92 -16.48 5.84
N SER A 202 -31.53 -17.57 5.36
CA SER A 202 -30.82 -18.60 4.60
C SER A 202 -30.41 -18.10 3.22
N CYS A 203 -31.27 -17.28 2.59
CA CYS A 203 -30.98 -16.56 1.35
C CYS A 203 -29.78 -15.59 1.52
N ALA A 204 -29.76 -14.77 2.57
CA ALA A 204 -28.64 -13.87 2.85
C ALA A 204 -27.33 -14.63 3.07
N LYS A 205 -27.36 -15.74 3.83
CA LYS A 205 -26.18 -16.59 4.04
C LYS A 205 -25.71 -17.29 2.74
N TYR A 206 -26.63 -17.68 1.86
CA TYR A 206 -26.27 -18.20 0.53
C TYR A 206 -25.61 -17.12 -0.33
N PHE A 207 -26.17 -15.92 -0.37
CA PHE A 207 -25.55 -14.81 -1.09
C PHE A 207 -24.17 -14.50 -0.53
N ILE A 208 -23.97 -14.43 0.79
CA ILE A 208 -22.64 -14.22 1.39
C ILE A 208 -21.63 -15.31 0.95
N ASN A 209 -22.07 -16.56 0.81
CA ASN A 209 -21.21 -17.66 0.36
C ASN A 209 -20.84 -17.59 -1.13
N TYR A 210 -21.80 -17.23 -2.00
CA TYR A 210 -21.66 -17.36 -3.46
C TYR A 210 -21.70 -16.03 -4.21
N PHE A 211 -21.65 -14.89 -3.51
CA PHE A 211 -21.77 -13.56 -4.12
C PHE A 211 -20.75 -13.37 -5.25
N PHE A 212 -19.47 -13.56 -4.96
CA PHE A 212 -18.36 -13.42 -5.93
C PHE A 212 -18.28 -14.54 -6.99
N TYR A 213 -18.97 -15.66 -6.78
CA TYR A 213 -19.01 -16.74 -7.77
C TYR A 213 -20.11 -16.50 -8.79
N LYS A 214 -21.21 -15.85 -8.38
CA LYS A 214 -22.40 -15.65 -9.20
C LYS A 214 -22.48 -14.27 -9.86
N PHE A 215 -21.97 -13.24 -9.19
CA PHE A 215 -21.86 -11.86 -9.68
C PHE A 215 -20.38 -11.49 -9.84
#